data_AF-A0A645BIT5-F1
#
_entry.id   AF-A0A645BIT5-F1
#
_cell.length_a   1.000
_cell.length_b   1.000
_cell.length_c   1.000
_cell.angle_alpha   90.00
_cell.angle_beta   90.00
_cell.angle_gamma   90.00
#
_symmetry.space_group_name_H-M   'P 1'
#
loop_
_entity.id
_entity.type
_entity.pdbx_description
1 polymer ?
#
loop_
_entity_poly.entity_id
_entity_poly.type
_entity_poly.pdbx_seq_one_letter_code
_entity_poly.pdbx_strand_id
1 'polypeptide(L)'
;MKEIILAMDIGHNVPYDGGVVGFRTGDALNRLVVNALISKLMGRGIKVVNCTPSTAKSLNDSLYQRVNTANNSGATFVCINTS
;
A
#
# COMPACT_ATOMS: atom_id res chain seq x y z
N MET A 1 24.81 -7.62 -3.20
CA MET A 1 23.83 -6.55 -3.48
C MET A 1 23.08 -6.27 -2.19
N LYS A 2 22.88 -4.99 -1.82
CA LYS A 2 22.05 -4.61 -0.68
C LYS A 2 20.60 -4.97 -1.01
N GLU A 3 19.93 -5.70 -0.12
CA GLU A 3 18.54 -6.06 -0.32
C GLU A 3 17.67 -4.78 -0.30
N ILE A 4 16.91 -4.57 -1.37
CA ILE A 4 15.95 -3.46 -1.45
C ILE A 4 14.59 -4.01 -1.07
N ILE A 5 14.06 -3.53 0.05
CA ILE A 5 12.73 -3.84 0.55
C ILE A 5 11.91 -2.56 0.42
N LEU A 6 10.80 -2.62 -0.29
CA LEU A 6 9.88 -1.49 -0.46
C LEU A 6 8.58 -1.78 0.29
N ALA A 7 8.22 -0.89 1.21
CA ALA A 7 6.93 -0.93 1.89
C ALA A 7 5.93 -0.12 1.07
N MET A 8 4.88 -0.77 0.56
CA MET A 8 3.84 -0.14 -0.23
C MET A 8 2.57 0.06 0.58
N ASP A 9 2.11 1.30 0.61
CA ASP A 9 0.86 1.70 1.20
C ASP A 9 -0.17 2.02 0.11
N ILE A 10 -1.27 1.26 0.07
CA ILE A 10 -2.40 1.52 -0.82
C ILE A 10 -3.50 2.19 0.01
N GLY A 11 -3.68 3.50 -0.17
CA GLY A 11 -4.74 4.25 0.48
C GLY A 11 -6.13 3.67 0.20
N HIS A 12 -7.12 4.05 1.02
CA HIS A 12 -8.53 3.89 0.71
C HIS A 12 -9.09 2.44 0.60
N ASN A 13 -8.47 1.45 1.26
CA ASN A 13 -8.92 0.04 1.20
C ASN A 13 -9.54 -0.49 2.51
N VAL A 14 -10.03 0.39 3.39
CA VAL A 14 -10.74 0.01 4.62
C VAL A 14 -12.13 0.64 4.66
N PRO A 15 -13.13 0.04 5.33
CA PRO A 15 -14.53 0.49 5.27
C PRO A 15 -14.78 1.96 5.62
N TYR A 16 -13.85 2.59 6.35
CA TYR A 16 -13.91 3.98 6.82
C TYR A 16 -13.14 4.96 5.93
N ASP A 17 -12.60 4.48 4.81
CA ASP A 17 -11.75 5.26 3.90
C ASP A 17 -11.97 4.71 2.48
N GLY A 18 -13.06 5.11 1.82
CA GLY A 18 -13.48 4.57 0.52
C GLY A 18 -12.96 5.32 -0.70
N GLY A 19 -12.04 6.28 -0.50
CA GLY A 19 -11.44 7.07 -1.57
C GLY A 19 -12.45 7.89 -2.37
N VAL A 20 -12.02 8.36 -3.55
CA VAL A 20 -12.88 9.10 -4.47
C VAL A 20 -13.81 8.13 -5.22
N VAL A 21 -15.12 8.35 -5.05
CA VAL A 21 -16.16 7.67 -5.83
C VAL A 21 -16.33 8.42 -7.17
N GLY A 22 -15.74 7.88 -8.23
CA GLY A 22 -15.87 8.37 -9.61
C GLY A 22 -16.20 7.25 -10.61
N PHE A 23 -16.20 7.55 -11.92
CA PHE A 23 -16.68 6.71 -13.04
C PHE A 23 -16.12 5.26 -13.08
N ARG A 24 -15.02 5.01 -12.36
CA ARG A 24 -14.60 3.74 -11.76
C ARG A 24 -14.09 4.08 -10.36
N THR A 25 -14.42 3.32 -9.33
CA THR A 25 -13.93 3.59 -7.97
C THR A 25 -12.41 3.76 -7.98
N GLY A 26 -11.87 4.84 -7.40
CA GLY A 26 -10.42 5.12 -7.40
C GLY A 26 -9.58 3.92 -6.93
N ASP A 27 -10.15 3.12 -6.03
CA ASP A 27 -9.59 1.86 -5.54
C ASP A 27 -9.25 0.84 -6.63
N ALA A 28 -10.08 0.72 -7.67
CA ALA A 28 -9.86 -0.26 -8.73
C ALA A 28 -8.66 0.13 -9.61
N LEU A 29 -8.50 1.42 -9.91
CA LEU A 29 -7.34 1.93 -10.66
C LEU A 29 -6.06 1.85 -9.83
N ASN A 30 -6.14 2.16 -8.53
CA ASN A 30 -5.01 2.03 -7.62
C ASN A 30 -4.52 0.59 -7.50
N ARG A 31 -5.45 -0.35 -7.37
CA ARG A 31 -5.11 -1.77 -7.36
C ARG A 31 -4.42 -2.19 -8.65
N LEU A 32 -4.88 -1.73 -9.81
CA LEU A 32 -4.25 -2.06 -11.08
C LEU A 32 -2.83 -1.50 -11.19
N VAL A 33 -2.62 -0.22 -10.85
CA VAL A 33 -1.32 0.44 -10.90
C VAL A 33 -0.34 -0.19 -9.90
N VAL A 34 -0.79 -0.40 -8.66
CA VAL A 34 0.04 -1.00 -7.61
C VAL A 34 0.39 -2.44 -7.96
N ASN A 35 -0.56 -3.26 -8.41
CA ASN A 35 -0.28 -4.63 -8.83
C ASN A 35 0.75 -4.67 -9.98
N ALA A 36 0.60 -3.79 -10.98
CA ALA A 36 1.56 -3.72 -12.08
C ALA A 36 2.96 -3.28 -11.61
N LEU A 37 3.03 -2.35 -10.66
CA LEU A 37 4.29 -1.92 -10.04
C LEU A 37 4.95 -3.05 -9.25
N ILE A 38 4.18 -3.75 -8.40
CA ILE A 38 4.64 -4.90 -7.62
C ILE A 38 5.22 -5.98 -8.55
N SER A 39 4.50 -6.34 -9.61
CA SER A 39 4.99 -7.33 -10.58
C SER A 39 6.32 -6.92 -11.22
N LYS A 40 6.47 -5.64 -11.60
CA LYS A 40 7.72 -5.12 -12.20
C LYS A 40 8.90 -5.10 -11.23
N LEU A 41 8.64 -4.86 -9.94
CA LEU A 41 9.66 -4.81 -8.88
C LEU A 41 10.09 -6.22 -8.47
N MET A 42 9.12 -7.12 -8.25
CA MET A 42 9.40 -8.52 -7.96
C MET A 42 10.17 -9.19 -9.11
N GLY A 43 9.82 -8.89 -10.37
CA GLY A 43 10.57 -9.36 -11.54
C GLY A 43 12.02 -8.87 -11.61
N ARG A 44 12.39 -7.85 -10.83
CA ARG A 44 13.77 -7.33 -10.67
C ARG A 44 14.45 -7.81 -9.39
N GLY A 45 13.83 -8.74 -8.63
CA GLY A 45 14.36 -9.24 -7.37
C GLY A 45 14.19 -8.30 -6.17
N ILE A 46 13.35 -7.27 -6.29
CA ILE A 46 13.04 -6.33 -5.20
C ILE A 46 11.89 -6.92 -4.38
N LYS A 47 12.06 -6.94 -3.04
CA LYS A 47 11.01 -7.39 -2.13
C LYS A 47 10.00 -6.29 -1.90
N VAL A 48 8.73 -6.64 -1.90
CA VAL A 48 7.64 -5.72 -1.58
C VAL A 48 6.91 -6.20 -0.34
N VAL A 49 6.65 -5.28 0.58
CA VAL A 49 5.83 -5.49 1.77
C VAL A 49 4.53 -4.70 1.59
N ASN A 50 3.39 -5.39 1.69
CA ASN A 50 2.08 -4.75 1.67
C ASN A 50 1.75 -4.23 3.07
N CYS A 51 1.61 -2.91 3.21
CA CYS A 51 1.28 -2.26 4.47
C CYS A 51 -0.22 -2.11 4.69
N THR A 52 -1.06 -2.47 3.71
CA THR A 52 -2.52 -2.32 3.78
C THR A 52 -3.10 -3.32 4.78
N PRO A 53 -3.72 -2.86 5.89
CA PRO A 53 -4.30 -3.75 6.89
C PRO A 53 -5.58 -4.39 6.35
N SER A 54 -5.83 -5.65 6.71
CA SER A 54 -7.07 -6.36 6.34
C SER A 54 -8.31 -5.81 7.05
N THR A 55 -8.13 -5.19 8.22
CA THR A 55 -9.18 -4.62 9.07
C THR A 55 -8.65 -3.44 9.87
N ALA A 56 -9.46 -2.43 10.11
CA ALA A 56 -9.14 -1.33 11.03
C ALA A 56 -10.40 -0.85 11.75
N LYS A 57 -10.25 -0.35 12.97
CA LYS A 57 -11.34 0.17 13.81
C LYS A 57 -11.62 1.66 13.58
N SER A 58 -10.69 2.37 12.96
CA SER A 58 -10.80 3.79 12.58
C SER A 58 -9.76 4.13 11.51
N LEU A 59 -9.83 5.34 10.94
CA LEU A 59 -8.80 5.85 10.03
C LEU A 59 -7.42 5.90 10.72
N ASN A 60 -7.35 6.44 11.95
CA ASN A 60 -6.09 6.51 12.69
C ASN A 60 -5.49 5.13 12.99
N ASP A 61 -6.33 4.15 13.32
CA ASP A 61 -5.89 2.77 13.50
C ASP A 61 -5.32 2.18 12.19
N SER A 62 -5.97 2.45 11.06
CA SER A 62 -5.47 2.02 9.74
C SER A 62 -4.10 2.64 9.42
N LEU A 63 -3.96 3.95 9.60
CA LEU A 63 -2.71 4.67 9.37
C LEU A 63 -1.58 4.17 10.28
N TYR A 64 -1.90 3.95 11.56
CA TYR A 64 -0.94 3.42 12.52
C TYR A 64 -0.45 2.02 12.15
N GLN A 65 -1.35 1.12 11.75
CA GLN A 65 -0.97 -0.22 11.30
C GLN A 65 -0.07 -0.21 10.05
N ARG A 66 -0.37 0.67 9.08
CA ARG A 66 0.45 0.83 7.86
C ARG A 66 1.88 1.23 8.20
N VAL A 67 2.02 2.25 9.05
CA VAL A 67 3.32 2.76 9.51
C VAL A 67 4.07 1.70 10.33
N ASN A 68 3.39 0.98 11.21
CA ASN A 68 4.02 -0.08 12.00
C ASN A 68 4.52 -1.23 11.11
N THR A 69 3.73 -1.69 10.15
CA THR A 69 4.16 -2.74 9.20
C THR A 69 5.38 -2.28 8.40
N ALA A 70 5.40 -1.03 7.96
CA ALA A 70 6.57 -0.47 7.26
C ALA A 70 7.81 -0.45 8.16
N ASN A 71 7.71 0.13 9.36
CA ASN A 71 8.83 0.26 10.30
C ASN A 71 9.40 -1.11 10.72
N ASN A 72 8.53 -2.11 10.90
CA ASN A 72 8.94 -3.47 11.29
C ASN A 72 9.54 -4.29 10.14
N SER A 73 9.45 -3.81 8.89
CA SER A 73 9.91 -4.55 7.72
C SER A 73 11.36 -4.26 7.30
N GLY A 74 12.01 -3.24 7.91
CA GLY A 74 13.33 -2.77 7.47
C GLY A 74 13.32 -2.16 6.06
N ALA A 75 12.14 -1.84 5.53
CA ALA A 75 11.95 -1.32 4.19
C ALA A 75 12.28 0.17 4.06
N THR A 76 12.63 0.56 2.83
CA THR A 76 12.50 1.96 2.40
C THR A 76 11.03 2.20 2.05
N PHE A 77 10.39 3.13 2.75
CA PHE A 77 8.94 3.37 2.66
C PHE A 77 8.56 4.10 1.37
N VAL A 78 7.60 3.58 0.61
CA VAL A 78 7.02 4.20 -0.58
C VAL A 78 5.50 4.20 -0.46
N CYS A 79 4.93 5.34 -0.08
CA CYS A 79 3.48 5.53 -0.03
C CYS A 79 2.95 5.86 -1.43
N ILE A 80 1.93 5.15 -1.91
CA ILE A 80 1.19 5.50 -3.12
C ILE A 80 -0.22 5.88 -2.68
N ASN A 81 -0.39 7.16 -2.39
CA ASN A 81 -1.71 7.74 -2.18
C ASN A 81 -2.21 8.32 -3.50
N THR A 82 -3.44 7.99 -3.90
CA THR A 82 -4.15 8.78 -4.91
C THR A 82 -5.36 9.40 -4.25
N SER A 83 -5.17 10.60 -3.74
CA SER A 83 -6.24 11.56 -3.48
C SER A 83 -6.78 12.11 -4.79
#